data_AF-B2ZAA6-F1
#
_entry.id   AF-B2ZAA6-F1
#
_cell.length_a   1.000
_cell.length_b   1.000
_cell.length_c   1.000
_cell.angle_alpha   90.00
_cell.angle_beta   90.00
_cell.angle_gamma   90.00
#
_symmetry.space_group_name_H-M   'P 1'
#
loop_
_entity.id
_entity.type
_entity.pdbx_description
1 polymer ?
#
loop_
_entity_poly.entity_id
_entity_poly.type
_entity_poly.pdbx_seq_one_letter_code
_entity_poly.pdbx_strand_id
1 'polypeptide(L)'
;MKLCPQSVCQLAFLSLCCVLITVRELDGSFVPGRCLCPQTQSGIRGQLKELSVYQKSPSCDKVTVIVTMKSNNEQVCLSPEAPLGKQLIHCWNRAHKLDRDVKLCLRRRRRGRGGKRQRSRQRSRGNTAKVSSSNSQ
;
A
#
# COMPACT_ATOMS: atom_id res chain seq x y z
N MET A 1 43.46 10.56 -42.06
CA MET A 1 42.37 9.68 -41.62
C MET A 1 41.13 10.03 -42.42
N LYS A 2 40.76 9.21 -43.42
CA LYS A 2 39.58 9.46 -44.26
C LYS A 2 38.38 8.78 -43.58
N LEU A 3 37.53 9.56 -42.91
CA LEU A 3 36.24 9.02 -42.46
C LEU A 3 35.37 8.84 -43.70
N CYS A 4 35.03 7.59 -44.01
CA CYS A 4 34.15 7.27 -45.12
C CYS A 4 32.79 7.94 -44.89
N PRO A 5 32.20 8.62 -45.89
CA PRO A 5 30.92 9.31 -45.74
C PRO A 5 29.81 8.39 -45.24
N GLN A 6 29.88 7.10 -45.60
CA GLN A 6 28.96 6.07 -45.10
C GLN A 6 29.05 5.86 -43.58
N SER A 7 30.25 5.88 -43.00
CA SER A 7 30.45 5.70 -41.55
C SER A 7 29.94 6.92 -40.76
N VAL A 8 30.12 8.13 -41.30
CA VAL A 8 29.59 9.37 -40.71
C VAL A 8 28.06 9.36 -40.72
N CYS A 9 27.44 8.97 -41.84
CA CYS A 9 25.98 8.86 -41.93
C CYS A 9 25.42 7.83 -40.94
N GLN A 10 26.03 6.65 -40.83
CA GLN A 10 25.58 5.61 -39.90
C GLN A 10 25.61 6.08 -38.44
N LEU A 11 26.69 6.75 -38.01
CA LEU A 11 26.80 7.29 -36.66
C LEU A 11 25.78 8.40 -36.38
N ALA A 12 25.53 9.27 -37.37
CA ALA A 12 24.52 10.33 -37.25
C ALA A 12 23.10 9.75 -37.11
N PHE A 13 22.74 8.74 -37.91
CA PHE A 13 21.46 8.04 -37.80
C PHE A 13 21.31 7.31 -36.46
N LEU A 14 22.35 6.59 -36.01
CA LEU A 14 22.32 5.92 -34.71
C LEU A 14 22.16 6.91 -33.55
N SER A 15 22.89 8.03 -33.58
CA SER A 15 22.74 9.10 -32.59
C SER A 15 21.33 9.69 -32.58
N LEU A 16 20.75 9.96 -33.76
CA LEU A 16 19.39 10.47 -33.88
C LEU A 16 18.36 9.47 -33.34
N CYS A 17 18.51 8.18 -33.70
CA CYS A 17 17.65 7.11 -33.18
C CYS A 17 17.76 6.98 -31.66
N CYS A 18 18.97 7.03 -31.09
CA CYS A 18 19.16 7.01 -29.64
C CYS A 18 18.44 8.18 -28.97
N VAL A 19 18.59 9.41 -29.50
CA VAL A 19 17.88 10.58 -28.97
C VAL A 19 16.36 10.39 -29.06
N LEU A 20 15.85 9.95 -30.21
CA LEU A 20 14.42 9.69 -30.39
C LEU A 20 13.91 8.62 -29.42
N ILE A 21 14.63 7.50 -29.24
CA ILE A 21 14.27 6.44 -28.30
C ILE A 21 14.27 6.98 -26.85
N THR A 22 15.30 7.73 -26.45
CA THR A 22 15.34 8.33 -25.10
C THR A 22 14.21 9.33 -24.87
N VAL A 23 13.78 10.07 -25.89
CA VAL A 23 12.62 10.96 -25.81
C VAL A 23 11.32 10.15 -25.70
N ARG A 24 11.18 9.06 -26.47
CA ARG A 24 10.01 8.18 -26.40
C ARG A 24 9.87 7.45 -25.07
N GLU A 25 10.96 7.11 -24.39
CA GLU A 25 10.90 6.51 -23.05
C GLU A 25 10.45 7.53 -21.96
N LEU A 26 10.50 8.83 -22.26
CA LEU A 26 9.91 9.89 -21.44
C LEU A 26 8.45 10.24 -21.81
N ASP A 27 7.96 9.80 -22.97
CA ASP A 27 6.68 10.22 -23.55
C ASP A 27 5.55 9.18 -23.40
N GLY A 28 5.41 8.61 -22.21
CA GLY A 28 4.09 8.24 -21.73
C GLY A 28 3.34 9.52 -21.35
N SER A 29 2.87 10.30 -22.34
CA SER A 29 2.11 11.56 -22.23
C SER A 29 1.94 12.07 -20.79
N PHE A 30 2.95 12.78 -20.28
CA PHE A 30 2.90 13.37 -18.95
C PHE A 30 1.82 14.45 -18.92
N VAL A 31 0.60 14.06 -18.56
CA VAL A 31 -0.48 14.97 -18.20
C VAL A 31 -0.52 15.01 -16.67
N PRO A 32 -0.06 16.10 -16.04
CA PRO A 32 -0.13 16.26 -14.60
C PRO A 32 -1.55 15.97 -14.09
N GLY A 33 -1.68 15.12 -13.06
CA GLY A 33 -2.93 14.89 -12.36
C GLY A 33 -3.83 13.76 -12.90
N ARG A 34 -3.38 12.96 -13.88
CA ARG A 34 -4.13 11.76 -14.32
C ARG A 34 -3.75 10.53 -13.47
N CYS A 35 -4.33 10.44 -12.29
CA CYS A 35 -4.26 9.21 -11.49
C CYS A 35 -4.97 8.05 -12.21
N LEU A 36 -4.47 6.81 -12.04
CA LEU A 36 -5.09 5.61 -12.61
C LEU A 36 -6.57 5.46 -12.20
N CYS A 37 -6.89 5.93 -10.99
CA CYS A 37 -8.24 5.90 -10.44
C CYS A 37 -8.82 7.33 -10.37
N PRO A 38 -9.63 7.75 -11.36
CA PRO A 38 -10.33 9.04 -11.29
C PRO A 38 -11.46 9.02 -10.25
N GLN A 39 -12.03 7.84 -9.99
CA GLN A 39 -13.06 7.61 -8.99
C GLN A 39 -12.61 6.53 -8.00
N THR A 40 -13.03 6.69 -6.75
CA THR A 40 -12.65 5.76 -5.66
C THR A 40 -13.86 5.41 -4.82
N GLN A 41 -13.87 4.17 -4.30
CA GLN A 41 -14.91 3.69 -3.39
C GLN A 41 -14.38 3.67 -1.96
N SER A 42 -15.23 4.02 -0.99
CA SER A 42 -14.83 4.04 0.43
C SER A 42 -14.71 2.63 1.03
N GLY A 43 -15.42 1.65 0.47
CA GLY A 43 -15.36 0.27 0.91
C GLY A 43 -16.07 -0.67 -0.06
N ILE A 44 -15.69 -1.94 0.01
CA ILE A 44 -16.26 -3.01 -0.78
C ILE A 44 -16.54 -4.23 0.09
N ARG A 45 -17.53 -5.02 -0.32
CA ARG A 45 -17.86 -6.30 0.31
C ARG A 45 -17.43 -7.42 -0.62
N GLY A 46 -16.87 -8.49 -0.04
CA GLY A 46 -16.46 -9.67 -0.80
C GLY A 46 -15.12 -10.24 -0.33
N GLN A 47 -14.64 -11.24 -1.06
CA GLN A 47 -13.28 -11.75 -0.94
C GLN A 47 -12.40 -11.07 -1.98
N LEU A 48 -11.23 -10.61 -1.55
CA LEU A 48 -10.25 -9.95 -2.40
C LEU A 48 -9.22 -10.99 -2.86
N LYS A 49 -8.86 -10.93 -4.13
CA LYS A 49 -7.88 -11.78 -4.79
C LYS A 49 -6.50 -11.17 -4.76
N GLU A 50 -6.41 -9.86 -5.03
CA GLU A 50 -5.13 -9.16 -5.20
C GLU A 50 -5.22 -7.70 -4.71
N LEU A 51 -4.05 -7.14 -4.34
CA LEU A 51 -3.87 -5.77 -3.88
C LEU A 51 -2.69 -5.15 -4.62
N SER A 52 -2.92 -4.03 -5.28
CA SER A 52 -1.91 -3.19 -5.91
C SER A 52 -1.98 -1.79 -5.31
N VAL A 53 -0.85 -1.33 -4.78
CA VAL A 53 -0.73 0.02 -4.20
C VAL A 53 0.34 0.76 -4.98
N TYR A 54 -0.04 1.91 -5.55
CA TYR A 54 0.87 2.82 -6.22
C TYR A 54 1.10 4.03 -5.33
N GLN A 55 2.36 4.30 -5.03
CA GLN A 55 2.76 5.50 -4.30
C GLN A 55 2.58 6.74 -5.19
N LYS A 56 2.69 7.92 -4.56
CA LYS A 56 2.66 9.19 -5.28
C LYS A 56 3.75 9.21 -6.34
N SER A 57 3.41 9.69 -7.52
CA SER A 57 4.30 9.82 -8.67
C SER A 57 4.22 11.24 -9.23
N PRO A 58 5.14 11.65 -10.13
CA PRO A 58 5.01 12.92 -10.84
C PRO A 58 3.67 13.06 -11.57
N SER A 59 3.08 11.93 -12.02
CA SER A 59 1.80 11.88 -12.72
C SER A 59 0.57 11.88 -11.80
N CYS A 60 0.71 11.53 -10.53
CA CYS A 60 -0.38 11.45 -9.56
C CYS A 60 0.10 11.79 -8.14
N ASP A 61 -0.46 12.86 -7.57
CA ASP A 61 -0.14 13.39 -6.24
C ASP A 61 -0.76 12.55 -5.08
N LYS A 62 -1.58 11.56 -5.42
CA LYS A 62 -2.33 10.71 -4.49
C LYS A 62 -1.84 9.27 -4.54
N VAL A 63 -1.90 8.60 -3.39
CA VAL A 63 -1.69 7.15 -3.33
C VAL A 63 -2.89 6.46 -3.95
N THR A 64 -2.64 5.56 -4.89
CA THR A 64 -3.71 4.80 -5.56
C THR A 64 -3.75 3.38 -5.00
N VAL A 65 -4.94 2.94 -4.59
CA VAL A 65 -5.17 1.59 -4.05
C VAL A 65 -6.15 0.87 -4.96
N ILE A 66 -5.71 -0.23 -5.56
CA ILE A 66 -6.52 -1.07 -6.44
C ILE A 66 -6.60 -2.46 -5.84
N VAL A 67 -7.79 -3.02 -5.81
CA VAL A 67 -8.05 -4.38 -5.35
C VAL A 67 -8.79 -5.16 -6.42
N THR A 68 -8.42 -6.42 -6.57
CA THR A 68 -9.09 -7.33 -7.51
C THR A 68 -10.05 -8.21 -6.73
N MET A 69 -11.32 -8.25 -7.13
CA MET A 69 -12.33 -9.09 -6.49
C MET A 69 -12.18 -10.55 -6.91
N LYS A 70 -12.41 -11.49 -5.99
CA LYS A 70 -12.30 -12.93 -6.30
C LYS A 70 -13.51 -13.47 -7.06
N SER A 71 -14.68 -12.86 -6.89
CA SER A 71 -15.95 -13.31 -7.49
C SER A 71 -15.98 -13.15 -9.01
N ASN A 72 -15.51 -12.01 -9.51
CA ASN A 72 -15.62 -11.63 -10.92
C ASN A 72 -14.30 -11.13 -11.52
N ASN A 73 -13.19 -11.16 -10.76
CA ASN A 73 -11.89 -10.58 -11.16
C ASN A 73 -11.95 -9.07 -11.50
N GLU A 74 -12.98 -8.37 -11.05
CA GLU A 74 -13.12 -6.94 -11.27
C GLU A 74 -12.09 -6.17 -10.43
N GLN A 75 -11.49 -5.16 -11.05
CA GLN A 75 -10.59 -4.23 -10.38
C GLN A 75 -11.36 -3.04 -9.85
N VAL A 76 -11.24 -2.79 -8.55
CA VAL A 76 -11.92 -1.69 -7.87
C VAL A 76 -10.91 -0.76 -7.22
N CYS A 77 -11.06 0.53 -7.49
CA CYS A 77 -10.29 1.58 -6.85
C CYS A 77 -10.85 1.90 -5.46
N LEU A 78 -9.99 1.86 -4.43
CA LEU A 78 -10.33 2.23 -3.07
C LEU A 78 -9.78 3.60 -2.70
N SER A 79 -10.54 4.35 -1.91
CA SER A 79 -10.11 5.64 -1.38
C SER A 79 -8.98 5.42 -0.34
N PRO A 80 -7.83 6.09 -0.47
CA PRO A 80 -6.73 5.98 0.48
C PRO A 80 -7.10 6.53 1.87
N GLU A 81 -8.14 7.37 1.96
CA GLU A 81 -8.57 8.01 3.21
C GLU A 81 -9.61 7.18 3.96
N ALA A 82 -10.29 6.26 3.27
CA ALA A 82 -11.31 5.42 3.87
C ALA A 82 -10.70 4.34 4.78
N PRO A 83 -11.45 3.82 5.78
CA PRO A 83 -10.91 2.86 6.75
C PRO A 83 -10.27 1.62 6.12
N LEU A 84 -10.91 1.06 5.09
CA LEU A 84 -10.40 -0.10 4.36
C LEU A 84 -9.11 0.23 3.61
N GLY A 85 -9.08 1.35 2.87
CA GLY A 85 -7.89 1.82 2.15
C GLY A 85 -6.72 2.07 3.09
N LYS A 86 -6.93 2.80 4.18
CA LYS A 86 -5.90 3.03 5.23
C LYS A 86 -5.32 1.74 5.78
N GLN A 87 -6.18 0.75 6.07
CA GLN A 87 -5.75 -0.55 6.57
C GLN A 87 -4.88 -1.30 5.55
N LEU A 88 -5.29 -1.32 4.29
CA LEU A 88 -4.55 -1.99 3.22
C LEU A 88 -3.21 -1.31 2.96
N ILE A 89 -3.16 0.02 2.89
CA ILE A 89 -1.93 0.79 2.72
C ILE A 89 -0.95 0.51 3.86
N HIS A 90 -1.42 0.56 5.11
CA HIS A 90 -0.56 0.30 6.27
C HIS A 90 0.01 -1.13 6.25
N CYS A 91 -0.82 -2.12 5.92
CA CYS A 91 -0.35 -3.49 5.80
C CYS A 91 0.65 -3.66 4.65
N TRP A 92 0.34 -3.08 3.48
CA TRP A 92 1.19 -3.12 2.29
C TRP A 92 2.56 -2.50 2.57
N ASN A 93 2.63 -1.31 3.17
CA ASN A 93 3.89 -0.66 3.57
C ASN A 93 4.74 -1.57 4.47
N ARG A 94 4.10 -2.25 5.42
CA ARG A 94 4.79 -3.19 6.32
C ARG A 94 5.26 -4.45 5.58
N ALA A 95 4.44 -5.01 4.71
CA ALA A 95 4.77 -6.20 3.94
C ALA A 95 5.94 -5.89 2.98
N HIS A 96 5.85 -4.79 2.25
CA HIS A 96 6.89 -4.32 1.34
C HIS A 96 8.22 -4.04 2.05
N LYS A 97 8.20 -3.34 3.20
CA LYS A 97 9.43 -3.08 3.98
C LYS A 97 10.11 -4.35 4.48
N LEU A 98 9.34 -5.40 4.73
CA LEU A 98 9.82 -6.68 5.27
C LEU A 98 9.98 -7.74 4.17
N ASP A 99 9.83 -7.37 2.90
CA ASP A 99 9.85 -8.27 1.74
C ASP A 99 8.92 -9.50 1.90
N ARG A 100 7.67 -9.25 2.26
CA ARG A 100 6.64 -10.29 2.46
C ARG A 100 5.57 -10.24 1.39
N ASP A 101 4.96 -11.39 1.13
CA ASP A 101 3.82 -11.51 0.21
C ASP A 101 2.64 -10.60 0.62
N VAL A 102 2.36 -9.61 -0.21
CA VAL A 102 1.28 -8.63 -0.05
C VAL A 102 -0.10 -9.28 0.07
N LYS A 103 -0.32 -10.49 -0.49
CA LYS A 103 -1.60 -11.20 -0.38
C LYS A 103 -2.01 -11.48 1.07
N LEU A 104 -1.07 -11.47 2.02
CA LEU A 104 -1.37 -11.57 3.45
C LEU A 104 -2.28 -10.43 3.94
N CYS A 105 -2.22 -9.25 3.31
CA CYS A 105 -3.00 -8.07 3.68
C CYS A 105 -4.49 -8.18 3.32
N LEU A 106 -4.83 -9.10 2.41
CA LEU A 106 -6.19 -9.38 1.97
C LEU A 106 -6.90 -10.39 2.88
N ARG A 107 -6.14 -11.15 3.67
CA ARG A 107 -6.73 -12.11 4.60
C ARG A 107 -7.51 -11.34 5.65
N ARG A 108 -8.81 -11.61 5.81
CA ARG A 108 -9.58 -11.12 6.96
C ARG A 108 -8.85 -11.61 8.21
N ARG A 109 -8.09 -10.73 8.86
CA ARG A 109 -7.91 -10.84 10.30
C ARG A 109 -9.32 -10.73 10.84
N ARG A 110 -9.96 -11.88 11.14
CA ARG A 110 -10.86 -11.96 12.27
C ARG A 110 -10.00 -11.47 13.43
N ARG A 111 -9.97 -10.15 13.66
CA ARG A 111 -9.51 -9.61 14.92
C ARG A 111 -10.40 -10.35 15.90
N GLY A 112 -9.81 -11.30 16.61
CA GLY A 112 -10.45 -11.88 17.78
C GLY A 112 -10.94 -10.67 18.57
N ARG A 113 -12.25 -10.48 18.56
CA ARG A 113 -12.97 -9.66 19.52
C ARG A 113 -12.85 -10.43 20.84
N GLY A 114 -11.62 -10.46 21.35
CA GLY A 114 -11.12 -11.47 22.28
C GLY A 114 -9.82 -10.96 22.89
N GLY A 115 -9.90 -9.74 23.41
CA GLY A 115 -8.81 -9.03 24.02
C GLY A 115 -9.36 -7.80 24.73
N LYS A 116 -10.41 -7.97 25.53
CA LYS A 116 -10.64 -7.08 26.67
C LYS A 116 -9.32 -7.13 27.46
N ARG A 117 -8.42 -6.17 27.26
CA ARG A 117 -7.36 -5.90 28.23
C ARG A 117 -8.06 -5.37 29.46
N GLN A 118 -8.49 -6.32 30.29
CA GLN A 118 -8.90 -6.17 31.66
C GLN A 118 -7.68 -5.69 32.44
N ARG A 119 -7.26 -4.44 32.22
CA ARG A 119 -6.11 -3.83 32.90
C ARG A 119 -6.52 -2.78 33.94
N SER A 120 -7.83 -2.60 34.19
CA SER A 120 -8.33 -1.61 35.16
C SER A 120 -9.02 -2.19 36.40
N ARG A 121 -9.24 -3.51 36.53
CA ARG A 121 -9.99 -4.09 37.67
C ARG A 121 -9.16 -4.68 38.81
N GLN A 122 -7.84 -4.77 38.70
CA GLN A 122 -7.02 -5.45 39.70
C GLN A 122 -6.34 -4.52 40.71
N ARG A 123 -6.56 -3.19 40.64
CA ARG A 123 -5.89 -2.21 41.53
C ARG A 123 -6.74 -1.75 42.73
N SER A 124 -8.00 -2.21 42.89
CA SER A 124 -8.86 -1.78 44.02
C SER A 124 -9.14 -2.84 45.08
N ARG A 125 -8.55 -4.04 45.00
CA ARG A 125 -8.75 -5.15 45.96
C ARG A 125 -7.48 -5.53 46.74
N GLY A 126 -6.58 -4.57 46.92
CA GLY A 126 -5.33 -4.75 47.66
C GLY A 126 -5.29 -4.11 49.04
N ASN A 127 -6.44 -3.76 49.66
CA ASN A 127 -6.45 -3.05 50.95
C ASN A 127 -7.24 -3.74 52.07
N THR A 128 -7.47 -5.05 51.97
CA THR A 128 -8.16 -5.81 53.03
C THR A 128 -7.46 -7.13 53.30
N ALA A 129 -6.23 -7.06 53.83
CA ALA A 129 -5.57 -8.18 54.51
C ALA A 129 -4.33 -7.69 55.27
N LYS A 130 -4.53 -6.92 56.35
CA LYS A 130 -3.59 -6.81 57.47
C LYS A 130 -4.21 -6.01 58.62
N VAL A 131 -4.92 -6.69 59.51
CA VAL A 131 -4.74 -6.63 60.97
C VAL A 131 -5.36 -7.92 61.49
N SER A 132 -4.50 -8.89 61.81
CA SER A 132 -4.89 -10.07 62.57
C SER A 132 -5.11 -9.67 64.02
N SER A 133 -6.19 -10.18 64.59
CA SER A 133 -6.53 -10.20 66.00
C SER A 133 -5.34 -10.53 66.90
N SER A 134 -5.15 -9.74 67.96
CA SER A 134 -4.45 -10.17 69.16
C SER A 134 -5.49 -10.24 70.27
N ASN A 135 -5.71 -11.45 70.77
CA ASN A 135 -6.67 -11.80 71.80
C ASN A 135 -6.39 -11.12 73.13
N SER A 136 -7.47 -10.83 73.82
CA SER A 136 -7.56 -10.59 75.26
C SER A 136 -7.20 -11.86 76.04
N GLN A 137 -6.34 -11.71 77.06
CA GLN A 137 -6.41 -12.39 78.36
C GLN A 137 -5.70 -11.51 79.38
#